data_AF-A0A2A2LSP0-F1
#
_entry.id   AF-A0A2A2LSP0-F1
#
_cell.length_a   1.000
_cell.length_b   1.000
_cell.length_c   1.000
_cell.angle_alpha   90.00
_cell.angle_beta   90.00
_cell.angle_gamma   90.00
#
_symmetry.space_group_name_H-M   'P 1'
#
loop_
_entity.id
_entity.type
_entity.pdbx_description
1 polymer ?
#
loop_
_entity_poly.entity_id
_entity_poly.type
_entity_poly.pdbx_seq_one_letter_code
_entity_poly.pdbx_strand_id
1 'polypeptide(L)'
;MTAAQFKRHRAPLFVYPALPEIKLCYAVTLSAMFYAWYRVYQASEIYPWNIGDFGVHENPPLIGNLTGQRMKDQTNWEWTHWSPFTLSYIPVYLIHAVLFNIVGGFLKESLFTPLYIIFSITACSIYFTPFLVAVSIAQGLVIFLVTHFIRRTIVVWLATLPILYVVMHYSSILSNDPFLIYTFVSYTLLSYVSYSIDVIRGFGRPGIAFHVKYVVIFGFPSMFAKIDNLQPLPGPICLIRVTLYSKVWREFDRGLYKFFKSYIFIPICQPTFSVQRKIVGVLVSFGFVLMWHGFYHHNKVWIGLNIIALFIEMSSKVIYGLKGVDAFRKRWMSGKYSHEN
;
A
#
# COMPACT_ATOMS: atom_id res chain seq x y z
N MET A 1 25.99 -4.21 -48.72
CA MET A 1 24.70 -4.85 -48.38
C MET A 1 24.31 -4.43 -46.97
N THR A 2 23.45 -3.44 -46.82
CA THR A 2 23.02 -2.90 -45.52
C THR A 2 21.81 -3.68 -45.02
N ALA A 3 21.97 -4.34 -43.87
CA ALA A 3 20.90 -5.06 -43.18
C ALA A 3 19.91 -4.05 -42.57
N ALA A 4 18.93 -3.62 -43.36
CA ALA A 4 17.77 -2.90 -42.85
C ALA A 4 16.99 -3.82 -41.90
N GLN A 5 17.23 -3.67 -40.61
CA GLN A 5 16.43 -4.30 -39.56
C GLN A 5 14.98 -3.81 -39.69
N PHE A 6 14.13 -4.62 -40.33
CA PHE A 6 12.68 -4.48 -40.25
C PHE A 6 12.25 -4.70 -38.80
N LYS A 7 12.28 -3.63 -38.00
CA LYS A 7 11.55 -3.51 -36.74
C LYS A 7 10.07 -3.57 -37.11
N ARG A 8 9.50 -4.78 -37.21
CA ARG A 8 8.05 -4.97 -37.22
C ARG A 8 7.53 -4.41 -35.89
N HIS A 9 7.16 -3.14 -35.87
CA HIS A 9 6.23 -2.61 -34.90
C HIS A 9 4.93 -3.39 -35.13
N ARG A 10 4.76 -4.51 -34.41
CA ARG A 10 3.40 -5.01 -34.20
C ARG A 10 2.69 -3.85 -33.52
N ALA A 11 1.80 -3.19 -34.25
CA ALA A 11 0.81 -2.33 -33.64
C ALA A 11 0.25 -3.14 -32.45
N PRO A 12 0.37 -2.63 -31.22
CA PRO A 12 -0.20 -3.33 -30.08
C PRO A 12 -1.65 -3.65 -30.42
N LEU A 13 -1.98 -4.96 -30.44
CA LEU A 13 -3.34 -5.47 -30.70
C LEU A 13 -4.38 -4.78 -29.80
N PHE A 14 -3.92 -4.22 -28.68
CA PHE A 14 -4.63 -3.29 -27.83
C PHE A 14 -3.58 -2.33 -27.22
N VAL A 15 -3.54 -1.06 -27.64
CA VAL A 15 -3.00 0.00 -26.78
C VAL A 15 -4.06 0.17 -25.70
N TYR A 16 -3.79 -0.25 -24.46
CA TYR A 16 -4.62 0.24 -23.37
C TYR A 16 -4.37 1.74 -23.32
N PRO A 17 -5.35 2.60 -23.61
CA PRO A 17 -5.21 4.02 -23.26
C PRO A 17 -4.83 4.06 -21.77
N ALA A 18 -4.06 5.06 -21.33
CA ALA A 18 -3.83 5.26 -19.91
C ALA A 18 -5.21 5.27 -19.26
N LEU A 19 -5.55 4.17 -18.57
CA LEU A 19 -6.94 3.92 -18.29
C LEU A 19 -7.41 5.09 -17.42
N PRO A 20 -8.46 5.81 -17.84
CA PRO A 20 -9.11 6.73 -16.92
C PRO A 20 -9.60 5.97 -15.70
N GLU A 21 -9.54 4.63 -15.64
CA GLU A 21 -9.66 3.81 -14.43
C GLU A 21 -8.91 4.34 -13.24
N ILE A 22 -7.71 4.95 -13.33
CA ILE A 22 -7.14 5.53 -12.09
C ILE A 22 -7.89 6.78 -11.65
N LYS A 23 -8.31 7.62 -12.61
CA LYS A 23 -9.16 8.80 -12.37
C LYS A 23 -10.57 8.40 -11.94
N LEU A 24 -11.09 7.29 -12.46
CA LEU A 24 -12.38 6.68 -12.17
C LEU A 24 -12.32 5.93 -10.85
N CYS A 25 -11.22 5.28 -10.49
CA CYS A 25 -11.01 4.67 -9.18
C CYS A 25 -10.87 5.76 -8.14
N TYR A 26 -10.12 6.83 -8.40
CA TYR A 26 -10.12 8.00 -7.54
C TYR A 26 -11.51 8.65 -7.48
N ALA A 27 -12.19 8.82 -8.60
CA ALA A 27 -13.54 9.38 -8.62
C ALA A 27 -14.52 8.49 -7.86
N VAL A 28 -14.55 7.18 -8.09
CA VAL A 28 -15.39 6.22 -7.37
C VAL A 28 -15.03 6.18 -5.89
N THR A 29 -13.75 6.18 -5.53
CA THR A 29 -13.32 6.18 -4.12
C THR A 29 -13.70 7.48 -3.43
N LEU A 30 -13.40 8.63 -4.04
CA LEU A 30 -13.75 9.94 -3.50
C LEU A 30 -15.27 10.12 -3.46
N SER A 31 -15.99 9.77 -4.53
CA SER A 31 -17.46 9.81 -4.57
C SER A 31 -18.08 8.87 -3.56
N ALA A 32 -17.55 7.65 -3.37
CA ALA A 32 -18.03 6.73 -2.35
C ALA A 32 -17.74 7.25 -0.94
N MET A 33 -16.57 7.85 -0.71
CA MET A 33 -16.24 8.53 0.55
C MET A 33 -17.18 9.71 0.78
N PHE A 34 -17.32 10.64 -0.16
CA PHE A 34 -18.25 11.76 -0.06
C PHE A 34 -19.69 11.30 0.14
N TYR A 35 -20.12 10.26 -0.57
CA TYR A 35 -21.44 9.68 -0.40
C TYR A 35 -21.61 9.04 0.98
N ALA A 36 -20.64 8.28 1.46
CA ALA A 36 -20.67 7.69 2.80
C ALA A 36 -20.76 8.79 3.87
N TRP A 37 -19.94 9.84 3.76
CA TRP A 37 -19.98 11.00 4.67
C TRP A 37 -21.30 11.76 4.56
N TYR A 38 -21.84 11.91 3.36
CA TYR A 38 -23.16 12.50 3.15
C TYR A 38 -24.28 11.65 3.77
N ARG A 39 -24.22 10.32 3.66
CA ARG A 39 -25.19 9.41 4.30
C ARG A 39 -25.07 9.47 5.82
N VAL A 40 -23.87 9.58 6.37
CA VAL A 40 -23.65 9.83 7.81
C VAL A 40 -24.24 11.16 8.21
N TYR A 41 -24.03 12.22 7.43
CA TYR A 41 -24.63 13.53 7.66
C TYR A 41 -26.17 13.47 7.63
N GLN A 42 -26.76 12.83 6.63
CA GLN A 42 -28.21 12.62 6.57
C GLN A 42 -28.74 11.84 7.78
N ALA A 43 -28.02 10.78 8.18
CA ALA A 43 -28.39 10.00 9.37
C ALA A 43 -28.33 10.85 10.64
N SER A 44 -27.34 11.75 10.77
CA SER A 44 -27.25 12.67 11.91
C SER A 44 -28.38 13.69 11.96
N GLU A 45 -28.90 14.13 10.81
CA GLU A 45 -30.02 15.09 10.75
C GLU A 45 -31.38 14.45 11.08
N ILE A 46 -31.54 13.15 10.77
CA ILE A 46 -32.79 12.42 11.02
C ILE A 46 -32.90 11.97 12.49
N TYR A 47 -31.81 12.03 13.26
CA TYR A 47 -31.79 11.60 14.65
C TYR A 47 -32.76 12.45 15.51
N PRO A 48 -33.78 11.85 16.14
CA PRO A 48 -34.75 12.58 16.95
C PRO A 48 -34.16 12.88 18.33
N TRP A 49 -33.71 14.12 18.53
CA TRP A 49 -33.25 14.60 19.83
C TRP A 49 -34.44 14.82 20.79
N ASN A 50 -34.34 14.25 21.99
CA ASN A 50 -35.32 14.41 23.05
C ASN A 50 -34.78 15.28 24.20
N ILE A 51 -35.68 15.88 24.96
CA ILE A 51 -35.32 16.64 26.17
C ILE A 51 -34.73 15.65 27.19
N GLY A 52 -33.46 15.86 27.55
CA GLY A 52 -32.68 14.96 28.41
C GLY A 52 -31.52 14.26 27.71
N ASP A 53 -31.45 14.31 26.38
CA ASP A 53 -30.29 13.83 25.63
C ASP A 53 -29.08 14.74 25.83
N PHE A 54 -27.86 14.17 25.81
CA PHE A 54 -26.60 14.89 26.00
C PHE A 54 -26.09 15.61 24.74
N GLY A 55 -27.00 16.14 23.93
CA GLY A 55 -26.70 16.88 22.71
C GLY A 55 -26.42 18.35 22.99
N VAL A 56 -25.35 18.89 22.41
CA VAL A 56 -24.99 20.32 22.54
C VAL A 56 -24.93 20.96 21.16
N HIS A 57 -25.41 22.20 21.04
CA HIS A 57 -25.26 22.99 19.82
C HIS A 57 -23.79 23.41 19.62
N GLU A 58 -23.18 22.96 18.53
CA GLU A 58 -21.80 23.31 18.15
C GLU A 58 -21.73 23.62 16.66
N ASN A 59 -20.82 24.53 16.28
CA ASN A 59 -20.52 24.80 14.88
C ASN A 59 -19.49 23.79 14.36
N PRO A 60 -19.76 23.05 13.28
CA PRO A 60 -18.76 22.17 12.67
C PRO A 60 -17.46 22.92 12.35
N PRO A 61 -16.28 22.36 12.66
CA PRO A 61 -15.01 23.09 12.62
C PRO A 61 -14.56 23.55 11.23
N LEU A 62 -15.01 22.89 10.16
CA LEU A 62 -14.62 23.22 8.77
C LEU A 62 -15.75 23.86 7.94
N ILE A 63 -17.01 23.51 8.24
CA ILE A 63 -18.18 23.91 7.43
C ILE A 63 -19.23 24.67 8.23
N GLY A 64 -19.00 24.94 9.51
CA GLY A 64 -19.99 25.53 10.40
C GLY A 64 -20.47 26.91 9.97
N ASN A 65 -19.61 27.71 9.34
CA ASN A 65 -20.00 29.00 8.76
C ASN A 65 -21.00 28.86 7.59
N LEU A 66 -21.04 27.70 6.93
CA LEU A 66 -21.94 27.40 5.81
C LEU A 66 -23.20 26.66 6.28
N THR A 67 -23.08 25.77 7.27
CA THR A 67 -24.16 24.88 7.70
C THR A 67 -24.91 25.36 8.94
N GLY A 68 -24.40 26.37 9.63
CA GLY A 68 -24.91 26.84 10.93
C GLY A 68 -24.60 25.87 12.08
N GLN A 69 -25.16 26.19 13.26
CA GLN A 69 -25.06 25.36 14.46
C GLN A 69 -25.80 24.04 14.27
N ARG A 70 -25.19 22.95 14.75
CA ARG A 70 -25.74 21.59 14.68
C ARG A 70 -25.70 20.95 16.06
N MET A 71 -26.60 20.01 16.30
CA MET A 71 -26.58 19.20 17.50
C MET A 71 -25.45 18.19 17.42
N LYS A 72 -24.59 18.18 18.42
CA LYS A 72 -23.47 17.25 18.56
C LYS A 72 -23.66 16.40 19.79
N ASP A 73 -23.57 15.08 19.60
CA ASP A 73 -23.52 14.12 20.70
C ASP A 73 -22.22 14.27 21.50
N GLN A 74 -22.34 14.39 22.83
CA GLN A 74 -21.21 14.40 23.75
C GLN A 74 -21.10 13.13 24.60
N THR A 75 -21.98 12.15 24.41
CA THR A 75 -21.89 10.87 25.14
C THR A 75 -20.66 10.06 24.74
N ASN A 76 -20.25 10.16 23.46
CA ASN A 76 -19.08 9.47 22.97
C ASN A 76 -17.80 10.29 23.20
N TRP A 77 -17.05 9.89 24.24
CA TRP A 77 -15.77 10.49 24.59
C TRP A 77 -14.72 10.37 23.46
N GLU A 78 -14.79 9.35 22.60
CA GLU A 78 -13.84 9.18 21.50
C GLU A 78 -13.98 10.31 20.49
N TRP A 79 -15.22 10.71 20.16
CA TRP A 79 -15.46 11.78 19.20
C TRP A 79 -15.11 13.16 19.72
N THR A 80 -15.28 13.38 21.03
CA THR A 80 -14.91 14.66 21.65
C THR A 80 -13.39 14.86 21.70
N HIS A 81 -12.60 13.79 21.72
CA HIS A 81 -11.13 13.88 21.73
C HIS A 81 -10.50 13.74 20.33
N TRP A 82 -11.00 12.82 19.47
CA TRP A 82 -10.43 12.57 18.15
C TRP A 82 -10.48 13.79 17.22
N SER A 83 -11.62 14.49 17.17
CA SER A 83 -11.81 15.58 16.20
C SER A 83 -10.89 16.78 16.50
N PRO A 84 -10.82 17.31 17.74
CA PRO A 84 -9.89 18.38 18.08
C PRO A 84 -8.43 17.96 17.93
N PHE A 85 -8.08 16.74 18.39
CA PHE A 85 -6.72 16.22 18.25
C PHE A 85 -6.30 16.16 16.78
N THR A 86 -7.14 15.58 15.91
CA THR A 86 -6.83 15.45 14.48
C THR A 86 -6.60 16.81 13.83
N LEU A 87 -7.47 17.79 14.09
CA LEU A 87 -7.33 19.14 13.55
C LEU A 87 -6.02 19.79 14.01
N SER A 88 -5.66 19.62 15.29
CA SER A 88 -4.41 20.13 15.83
C SER A 88 -3.18 19.44 15.23
N TYR A 89 -3.28 18.18 14.82
CA TYR A 89 -2.17 17.37 14.32
C TYR A 89 -1.94 17.48 12.80
N ILE A 90 -2.91 18.02 12.03
CA ILE A 90 -2.79 18.26 10.58
C ILE A 90 -1.47 18.97 10.18
N PRO A 91 -1.01 20.03 10.86
CA PRO A 91 0.26 20.68 10.55
C PRO A 91 1.45 19.74 10.60
N VAL A 92 1.47 18.78 11.54
CA VAL A 92 2.54 17.77 11.63
C VAL A 92 2.55 16.87 10.40
N TYR A 93 1.37 16.43 9.93
CA TYR A 93 1.27 15.63 8.70
C TYR A 93 1.72 16.41 7.46
N LEU A 94 1.37 17.69 7.37
CA LEU A 94 1.81 18.56 6.27
C LEU A 94 3.33 18.75 6.28
N ILE A 95 3.90 19.06 7.44
CA ILE A 95 5.36 19.17 7.61
C ILE A 95 6.04 17.84 7.28
N HIS A 96 5.51 16.72 7.77
CA HIS A 96 6.01 15.38 7.45
C HIS A 96 6.01 15.12 5.94
N ALA A 97 4.91 15.45 5.25
CA ALA A 97 4.80 15.28 3.80
C ALA A 97 5.82 16.15 3.04
N VAL A 98 6.04 17.39 3.47
CA VAL A 98 7.06 18.30 2.90
C VAL A 98 8.47 17.78 3.16
N LEU A 99 8.78 17.41 4.40
CA LEU A 99 10.10 16.86 4.78
C LEU A 99 10.44 15.61 3.98
N PHE A 100 9.48 14.68 3.81
CA PHE A 100 9.73 13.42 3.12
C PHE A 100 9.87 13.58 1.60
N ASN A 101 9.02 14.40 0.98
CA ASN A 101 9.01 14.53 -0.49
C ASN A 101 10.02 15.54 -1.03
N ILE A 102 10.32 16.59 -0.27
CA ILE A 102 11.19 17.68 -0.72
C ILE A 102 12.57 17.53 -0.08
N VAL A 103 12.65 17.57 1.25
CA VAL A 103 13.92 17.63 1.97
C VAL A 103 14.71 16.32 1.85
N GLY A 104 14.04 15.17 1.80
CA GLY A 104 14.65 13.86 1.54
C GLY A 104 15.35 13.75 0.17
N GLY A 105 15.04 14.64 -0.78
CA GLY A 105 15.73 14.71 -2.08
C GLY A 105 17.05 15.50 -2.06
N PHE A 106 17.25 16.34 -1.04
CA PHE A 106 18.42 17.24 -0.95
C PHE A 106 19.43 16.83 0.13
N LEU A 107 18.98 16.18 1.20
CA LEU A 107 19.85 15.77 2.31
C LEU A 107 20.35 14.33 2.14
N LYS A 108 21.60 14.10 2.53
CA LYS A 108 22.16 12.73 2.65
C LYS A 108 21.43 11.97 3.76
N GLU A 109 21.19 10.69 3.54
CA GLU A 109 20.46 9.81 4.46
C GLU A 109 21.05 9.78 5.88
N SER A 110 22.37 9.86 6.00
CA SER A 110 23.09 9.90 7.28
C SER A 110 22.76 11.13 8.13
N LEU A 111 22.36 12.24 7.52
CA LEU A 111 21.94 13.46 8.21
C LEU A 111 20.41 13.54 8.33
N PHE A 112 19.69 13.13 7.29
CA PHE A 112 18.22 13.17 7.27
C PHE A 112 17.61 12.30 8.36
N THR A 113 18.12 11.07 8.54
CA THR A 113 17.58 10.10 9.50
C THR A 113 17.61 10.59 10.95
N PRO A 114 18.75 11.04 11.52
CA PRO A 114 18.78 11.52 12.90
C PRO A 114 17.94 12.80 13.09
N LEU A 115 17.97 13.73 12.13
CA LEU A 115 17.15 14.95 12.19
C LEU A 115 15.65 14.63 12.18
N TYR A 116 15.24 13.67 11.36
CA TYR A 116 13.86 13.22 11.28
C TYR A 116 13.42 12.50 12.56
N ILE A 117 14.29 11.71 13.18
CA ILE A 117 14.03 11.08 14.48
C ILE A 117 13.83 12.16 15.55
N ILE A 118 14.71 13.16 15.62
CA ILE A 118 14.59 14.27 16.57
C ILE A 118 13.28 15.03 16.35
N PHE A 119 12.96 15.37 15.11
CA PHE A 119 11.69 16.02 14.76
C PHE A 119 10.48 15.19 15.22
N SER A 120 10.50 13.88 14.94
CA SER A 120 9.41 12.97 15.30
C SER A 120 9.24 12.84 16.83
N ILE A 121 10.34 12.70 17.57
CA ILE A 121 10.32 12.64 19.04
C ILE A 121 9.78 13.95 19.61
N THR A 122 10.25 15.09 19.11
CA THR A 122 9.79 16.42 19.55
C THR A 122 8.31 16.61 19.25
N ALA A 123 7.85 16.30 18.04
CA ALA A 123 6.44 16.39 17.68
C ALA A 123 5.57 15.49 18.56
N CYS A 124 5.93 14.21 18.71
CA CYS A 124 5.19 13.29 19.59
C CYS A 124 5.19 13.75 21.05
N SER A 125 6.29 14.34 21.54
CA SER A 125 6.38 14.84 22.91
C SER A 125 5.45 16.04 23.16
N ILE A 126 5.25 16.89 22.14
CA ILE A 126 4.34 18.05 22.20
C ILE A 126 2.88 17.60 22.21
N TYR A 127 2.50 16.65 21.34
CA TYR A 127 1.09 16.28 21.14
C TYR A 127 0.58 15.17 22.05
N PHE A 128 1.46 14.29 22.55
CA PHE A 128 1.09 13.24 23.50
C PHE A 128 1.56 13.64 24.90
N THR A 129 2.79 13.28 25.27
CA THR A 129 3.58 13.85 26.37
C THR A 129 5.00 13.29 26.29
N PRO A 130 6.03 13.95 26.87
CA PRO A 130 7.36 13.37 26.97
C PRO A 130 7.37 12.03 27.73
N PHE A 131 6.50 11.88 28.73
CA PHE A 131 6.39 10.65 29.51
C PHE A 131 5.86 9.48 28.67
N LEU A 132 4.78 9.67 27.91
CA LEU A 132 4.25 8.62 27.02
C LEU A 132 5.25 8.25 25.91
N VAL A 133 6.04 9.20 25.42
CA VAL A 133 7.15 8.93 24.49
C VAL A 133 8.22 8.07 25.14
N ALA A 134 8.61 8.36 26.38
CA ALA A 134 9.57 7.55 27.13
C ALA A 134 9.04 6.12 27.38
N VAL A 135 7.76 5.98 27.77
CA VAL A 135 7.10 4.68 27.93
C VAL A 135 7.09 3.90 26.61
N SER A 136 6.77 4.57 25.49
CA SER A 136 6.81 3.95 24.16
C SER A 136 8.20 3.44 23.79
N ILE A 137 9.25 4.23 24.05
CA ILE A 137 10.64 3.82 23.78
C ILE A 137 11.03 2.64 24.67
N ALA A 138 10.66 2.66 25.95
CA ALA A 138 10.95 1.60 26.91
C ALA A 138 10.28 0.27 26.51
N GLN A 139 8.99 0.26 26.17
CA GLN A 139 8.32 -0.95 25.71
C GLN A 139 8.94 -1.47 24.39
N GLY A 140 9.32 -0.59 23.47
CA GLY A 140 10.00 -0.96 22.23
C GLY A 140 11.34 -1.63 22.49
N LEU A 141 12.14 -1.07 23.41
CA LEU A 141 13.41 -1.65 23.86
C LEU A 141 13.20 -3.06 24.43
N VAL A 142 12.21 -3.26 25.30
CA VAL A 142 11.90 -4.58 25.87
C VAL A 142 11.58 -5.59 24.76
N ILE A 143 10.68 -5.24 23.85
CA ILE A 143 10.28 -6.11 22.73
C ILE A 143 11.48 -6.41 21.82
N PHE A 144 12.34 -5.43 21.54
CA PHE A 144 13.54 -5.61 20.71
C PHE A 144 14.60 -6.48 21.39
N LEU A 145 14.83 -6.33 22.70
CA LEU A 145 15.76 -7.18 23.45
C LEU A 145 15.27 -8.64 23.46
N VAL A 146 13.99 -8.87 23.77
CA VAL A 146 13.36 -10.19 23.71
C VAL A 146 13.53 -10.82 22.32
N THR A 147 13.31 -10.02 21.28
CA THR A 147 13.47 -10.43 19.88
C THR A 147 14.91 -10.79 19.57
N HIS A 148 15.87 -9.97 19.99
CA HIS A 148 17.29 -10.15 19.72
C HIS A 148 17.84 -11.44 20.34
N PHE A 149 17.52 -11.70 21.61
CA PHE A 149 18.07 -12.83 22.36
C PHE A 149 17.36 -14.16 22.07
N ILE A 150 16.03 -14.17 21.97
CA ILE A 150 15.26 -15.44 21.96
C ILE A 150 14.81 -15.84 20.56
N ARG A 151 14.56 -14.86 19.67
CA ARG A 151 14.18 -15.07 18.26
C ARG A 151 13.03 -16.08 18.04
N ARG A 152 12.03 -16.07 18.92
CA ARG A 152 10.81 -16.90 18.80
C ARG A 152 9.56 -16.04 18.81
N THR A 153 8.69 -16.22 17.81
CA THR A 153 7.44 -15.45 17.67
C THR A 153 6.54 -15.56 18.91
N ILE A 154 6.41 -16.75 19.50
CA ILE A 154 5.60 -16.95 20.70
C ILE A 154 6.09 -16.12 21.88
N VAL A 155 7.41 -15.94 22.01
CA VAL A 155 8.00 -15.20 23.14
C VAL A 155 7.77 -13.70 23.00
N VAL A 156 7.77 -13.17 21.77
CA VAL A 156 7.37 -11.77 21.52
C VAL A 156 5.91 -11.53 21.93
N TRP A 157 5.01 -12.44 21.57
CA TRP A 157 3.60 -12.37 21.99
C TRP A 157 3.45 -12.43 23.50
N LEU A 158 4.10 -13.40 24.16
CA LEU A 158 4.06 -13.54 25.61
C LEU A 158 4.65 -12.32 26.33
N ALA A 159 5.70 -11.70 25.79
CA ALA A 159 6.28 -10.47 26.34
C ALA A 159 5.37 -9.25 26.16
N THR A 160 4.50 -9.25 25.14
CA THR A 160 3.56 -8.15 24.88
C THR A 160 2.37 -8.18 25.82
N LEU A 161 1.88 -9.36 26.21
CA LEU A 161 0.66 -9.48 27.02
C LEU A 161 0.72 -8.72 28.37
N PRO A 162 1.80 -8.81 29.18
CA PRO A 162 1.91 -8.03 30.42
C PRO A 162 1.97 -6.53 30.16
N ILE A 163 2.69 -6.10 29.11
CA ILE A 163 2.80 -4.68 28.73
C ILE A 163 1.41 -4.16 28.34
N LEU A 164 0.69 -4.90 27.49
CA LEU A 164 -0.66 -4.54 27.08
C LEU A 164 -1.61 -4.50 28.28
N TYR A 165 -1.54 -5.49 29.18
CA TYR A 165 -2.34 -5.50 30.40
C TYR A 165 -2.11 -4.24 31.24
N VAL A 166 -0.84 -3.87 31.47
CA VAL A 166 -0.51 -2.66 32.24
C VAL A 166 -1.02 -1.40 31.55
N VAL A 167 -0.78 -1.26 30.24
CA VAL A 167 -1.21 -0.10 29.44
C VAL A 167 -2.73 0.05 29.41
N MET A 168 -3.48 -1.07 29.35
CA MET A 168 -4.94 -1.06 29.32
C MET A 168 -5.58 -0.89 30.69
N HIS A 169 -5.05 -1.56 31.72
CA HIS A 169 -5.69 -1.64 33.04
C HIS A 169 -5.26 -0.50 33.98
N TYR A 170 -4.01 -0.03 33.86
CA TYR A 170 -3.46 1.06 34.67
C TYR A 170 -3.29 2.34 33.85
N SER A 171 -4.25 2.62 32.95
CA SER A 171 -4.22 3.79 32.07
C SER A 171 -4.13 5.11 32.83
N SER A 172 -4.82 5.24 33.96
CA SER A 172 -4.82 6.44 34.80
C SER A 172 -3.45 6.78 35.41
N ILE A 173 -2.53 5.81 35.52
CA ILE A 173 -1.16 6.05 35.97
C ILE A 173 -0.31 6.65 34.85
N LEU A 174 -0.64 6.32 33.60
CA LEU A 174 0.14 6.72 32.43
C LEU A 174 -0.24 8.11 31.90
N SER A 175 -1.53 8.43 31.91
CA SER A 175 -2.07 9.72 31.48
C SER A 175 -3.47 9.90 32.06
N ASN A 176 -3.83 11.15 32.38
CA ASN A 176 -5.20 11.50 32.75
C ASN A 176 -6.17 11.32 31.57
N ASP A 177 -5.65 11.37 30.34
CA ASP A 177 -6.40 11.15 29.12
C ASP A 177 -6.06 9.77 28.51
N PRO A 178 -6.96 8.76 28.62
CA PRO A 178 -6.79 7.44 28.02
C PRO A 178 -6.66 7.46 26.49
N PHE A 179 -7.21 8.49 25.83
CA PHE A 179 -7.14 8.67 24.39
C PHE A 179 -5.69 8.60 23.89
N LEU A 180 -4.79 9.33 24.56
CA LEU A 180 -3.38 9.42 24.19
C LEU A 180 -2.66 8.07 24.35
N ILE A 181 -3.07 7.27 25.34
CA ILE A 181 -2.50 5.95 25.60
C ILE A 181 -2.91 4.96 24.49
N TYR A 182 -4.19 4.96 24.12
CA TYR A 182 -4.70 4.07 23.09
C TYR A 182 -4.19 4.45 21.70
N THR A 183 -4.15 5.74 21.37
CA THR A 183 -3.71 6.21 20.06
C THR A 183 -2.19 6.13 19.88
N PHE A 184 -1.40 6.39 20.92
CA PHE A 184 0.05 6.41 20.81
C PHE A 184 0.71 5.13 21.34
N VAL A 185 0.62 4.87 22.64
CA VAL A 185 1.37 3.77 23.29
C VAL A 185 0.94 2.40 22.75
N SER A 186 -0.37 2.20 22.55
CA SER A 186 -0.88 0.92 22.04
C SER A 186 -0.53 0.72 20.57
N TYR A 187 -0.59 1.78 19.76
CA TYR A 187 -0.23 1.73 18.35
C TYR A 187 1.27 1.52 18.13
N THR A 188 2.12 2.15 18.93
CA THR A 188 3.58 1.94 18.85
C THR A 188 3.96 0.54 19.32
N LEU A 189 3.32 0.00 20.37
CA LEU A 189 3.50 -1.39 20.80
C LEU A 189 3.18 -2.36 19.67
N LEU A 190 2.02 -2.19 19.01
CA LEU A 190 1.63 -3.01 17.86
C LEU A 190 2.66 -2.92 16.73
N SER A 191 3.17 -1.71 16.46
CA SER A 191 4.20 -1.47 15.46
C SER A 191 5.52 -2.20 15.78
N TYR A 192 5.95 -2.19 17.05
CA TYR A 192 7.15 -2.91 17.49
C TYR A 192 6.98 -4.43 17.39
N VAL A 193 5.83 -4.96 17.82
CA VAL A 193 5.52 -6.39 17.72
C VAL A 193 5.51 -6.84 16.27
N SER A 194 4.84 -6.08 15.39
CA SER A 194 4.81 -6.38 13.95
C SER A 194 6.23 -6.42 13.37
N TYR A 195 7.05 -5.40 13.66
CA TYR A 195 8.44 -5.36 13.19
C TYR A 195 9.26 -6.54 13.73
N SER A 196 9.15 -6.86 15.02
CA SER A 196 9.90 -7.94 15.66
C SER A 196 9.53 -9.32 15.10
N ILE A 197 8.25 -9.58 14.86
CA ILE A 197 7.79 -10.83 14.23
C ILE A 197 8.33 -10.94 12.81
N ASP A 198 8.29 -9.85 12.06
CA ASP A 198 8.86 -9.77 10.71
C ASP A 198 10.36 -10.10 10.72
N VAL A 199 11.13 -9.52 11.64
CA VAL A 199 12.56 -9.82 11.81
C VAL A 199 12.80 -11.29 12.13
N ILE A 200 12.05 -11.87 13.08
CA ILE A 200 12.19 -13.28 13.47
C ILE A 200 11.92 -14.23 12.31
N ARG A 201 10.91 -13.90 11.50
CA ARG A 201 10.51 -14.71 10.35
C ARG A 201 11.37 -14.45 9.10
N GLY A 202 12.32 -13.52 9.16
CA GLY A 202 13.12 -13.09 8.01
C GLY A 202 12.33 -12.29 6.97
N PHE A 203 11.14 -11.79 7.33
CA PHE A 203 10.23 -11.01 6.50
C PHE A 203 10.31 -9.51 6.83
N GLY A 204 11.51 -8.90 6.85
CA GLY A 204 11.58 -7.43 6.90
C GLY A 204 10.77 -6.84 5.73
N ARG A 205 9.57 -6.30 6.00
CA ARG A 205 8.59 -5.79 5.01
C ARG A 205 8.74 -6.40 3.60
N PRO A 206 8.22 -7.62 3.36
CA PRO A 206 8.65 -8.46 2.23
C PRO A 206 8.52 -7.80 0.86
N GLY A 207 7.48 -6.98 0.62
CA GLY A 207 7.32 -6.28 -0.67
C GLY A 207 8.31 -5.14 -0.89
N ILE A 208 8.64 -4.37 0.17
CA ILE A 208 9.51 -3.19 0.07
C ILE A 208 10.97 -3.61 0.06
N ALA A 209 11.38 -4.52 0.95
CA ALA A 209 12.75 -5.03 0.97
C ALA A 209 13.08 -5.79 -0.33
N PHE A 210 12.14 -6.60 -0.85
CA PHE A 210 12.29 -7.25 -2.14
C PHE A 210 12.40 -6.21 -3.27
N HIS A 211 11.54 -5.20 -3.30
CA HIS A 211 11.64 -4.15 -4.32
C HIS A 211 12.98 -3.40 -4.26
N VAL A 212 13.40 -2.93 -3.09
CA VAL A 212 14.67 -2.19 -2.90
C VAL A 212 15.87 -3.05 -3.27
N LYS A 213 15.90 -4.33 -2.86
CA LYS A 213 16.95 -5.29 -3.25
C LYS A 213 17.11 -5.36 -4.76
N TYR A 214 16.01 -5.49 -5.50
CA TYR A 214 16.06 -5.61 -6.95
C TYR A 214 16.32 -4.27 -7.67
N VAL A 215 15.95 -3.13 -7.08
CA VAL A 215 16.39 -1.81 -7.57
C VAL A 215 17.92 -1.71 -7.54
N VAL A 216 18.57 -2.18 -6.46
CA VAL A 216 20.04 -2.17 -6.37
C VAL A 216 20.66 -3.18 -7.34
N ILE A 217 20.18 -4.43 -7.35
CA ILE A 217 20.70 -5.51 -8.22
C ILE A 217 20.62 -5.12 -9.70
N PHE A 218 19.54 -4.48 -10.14
CA PHE A 218 19.41 -4.05 -11.53
C PHE A 218 20.06 -2.69 -11.80
N GLY A 219 20.07 -1.79 -10.81
CA GLY A 219 20.62 -0.45 -10.91
C GLY A 219 22.13 -0.44 -11.10
N PHE A 220 22.86 -1.28 -10.36
CA PHE A 220 24.32 -1.31 -10.39
C PHE A 220 24.87 -1.72 -11.78
N PRO A 221 24.47 -2.84 -12.41
CA PRO A 221 24.88 -3.14 -13.79
C PRO A 221 24.37 -2.12 -14.82
N SER A 222 23.19 -1.54 -14.60
CA SER A 222 22.65 -0.49 -15.48
C SER A 222 23.49 0.78 -15.46
N MET A 223 24.15 1.09 -14.35
CA MET A 223 25.10 2.20 -14.26
C MET A 223 26.32 1.95 -15.17
N PHE A 224 26.95 0.77 -15.08
CA PHE A 224 28.07 0.41 -15.96
C PHE A 224 27.66 0.39 -17.43
N ALA A 225 26.50 -0.18 -17.75
CA ALA A 225 25.98 -0.16 -19.11
C ALA A 225 25.86 1.26 -19.67
N LYS A 226 25.40 2.23 -18.86
CA LYS A 226 25.32 3.64 -19.27
C LYS A 226 26.70 4.28 -19.44
N ILE A 227 27.67 3.94 -18.60
CA ILE A 227 29.07 4.39 -18.76
C ILE A 227 29.62 3.92 -20.11
N ASP A 228 29.28 2.70 -20.53
CA ASP A 228 29.65 2.12 -21.82
C ASP A 228 28.78 2.62 -23.00
N ASN A 229 28.00 3.69 -22.83
CA ASN A 229 27.04 4.22 -23.81
C ASN A 229 25.97 3.22 -24.28
N LEU A 230 25.68 2.18 -23.48
CA LEU A 230 24.59 1.25 -23.71
C LEU A 230 23.28 1.77 -23.10
N GLN A 231 22.15 1.32 -23.64
CA GLN A 231 20.82 1.67 -23.16
C GLN A 231 20.21 0.48 -22.39
N PRO A 232 20.40 0.39 -21.06
CA PRO A 232 19.85 -0.71 -20.27
C PRO A 232 18.32 -0.65 -20.19
N LEU A 233 17.70 -1.77 -19.80
CA LEU A 233 16.25 -1.79 -19.58
C LEU A 233 15.88 -0.96 -18.34
N PRO A 234 14.67 -0.38 -18.29
CA PRO A 234 14.21 0.31 -17.10
C PRO A 234 14.16 -0.62 -15.89
N GLY A 235 14.36 -0.05 -14.70
CA GLY A 235 14.32 -0.78 -13.43
C GLY A 235 12.95 -1.42 -13.11
N PRO A 236 12.88 -2.12 -11.97
CA PRO A 236 11.71 -2.90 -11.60
C PRO A 236 10.53 -1.97 -11.26
N ILE A 237 9.33 -2.33 -11.71
CA ILE A 237 8.12 -1.60 -11.29
C ILE A 237 7.87 -1.77 -9.78
N CYS A 238 7.37 -0.72 -9.12
CA CYS A 238 6.96 -0.81 -7.71
C CYS A 238 5.75 -1.74 -7.57
N LEU A 239 5.95 -2.88 -6.91
CA LEU A 239 4.94 -3.94 -6.75
C LEU A 239 3.67 -3.46 -6.02
N ILE A 240 3.81 -2.49 -5.11
CA ILE A 240 2.70 -1.93 -4.33
C ILE A 240 1.73 -1.14 -5.22
N ARG A 241 2.19 -0.61 -6.36
CA ARG A 241 1.38 0.22 -7.27
C ARG A 241 0.73 -0.59 -8.40
N VAL A 242 0.95 -1.90 -8.48
CA VAL A 242 0.52 -2.71 -9.62
C VAL A 242 -0.62 -3.64 -9.22
N THR A 243 -1.76 -3.49 -9.89
CA THR A 243 -2.97 -4.30 -9.65
C THR A 243 -3.10 -5.50 -10.61
N LEU A 244 -2.30 -5.54 -11.68
CA LEU A 244 -2.33 -6.61 -12.69
C LEU A 244 -1.12 -7.54 -12.54
N TYR A 245 -1.37 -8.82 -12.27
CA TYR A 245 -0.33 -9.85 -12.17
C TYR A 245 0.46 -9.98 -13.48
N SER A 246 -0.21 -9.91 -14.64
CA SER A 246 0.50 -9.95 -15.92
C SER A 246 1.43 -8.76 -16.12
N LYS A 247 1.15 -7.61 -15.48
CA LYS A 247 2.02 -6.44 -15.51
C LYS A 247 3.20 -6.60 -14.56
N VAL A 248 2.99 -7.17 -13.37
CA VAL A 248 4.08 -7.53 -12.44
C VAL A 248 5.12 -8.40 -13.15
N TRP A 249 4.70 -9.51 -13.77
CA TRP A 249 5.62 -10.42 -14.44
C TRP A 249 6.33 -9.83 -15.68
N ARG A 250 5.77 -8.80 -16.31
CA ARG A 250 6.39 -8.11 -17.47
C ARG A 250 7.39 -7.04 -17.08
N GLU A 251 7.11 -6.33 -15.99
CA GLU A 251 7.75 -5.05 -15.67
C GLU A 251 8.62 -5.12 -14.42
N PHE A 252 8.50 -6.15 -13.58
CA PHE A 252 9.36 -6.34 -12.42
C PHE A 252 10.77 -6.76 -12.85
N ASP A 253 10.89 -7.84 -13.61
CA ASP A 253 12.14 -8.24 -14.25
C ASP A 253 11.95 -8.32 -15.77
N ARG A 254 12.27 -7.20 -16.43
CA ARG A 254 12.11 -7.07 -17.89
C ARG A 254 13.09 -7.95 -18.65
N GLY A 255 14.25 -8.26 -18.08
CA GLY A 255 15.26 -9.11 -18.70
C GLY A 255 14.77 -10.55 -18.75
N LEU A 256 14.37 -11.07 -17.58
CA LEU A 256 13.80 -12.40 -17.44
C LEU A 256 12.52 -12.58 -18.27
N TYR A 257 11.63 -11.58 -18.26
CA TYR A 257 10.43 -11.63 -19.11
C TYR A 257 10.77 -11.71 -20.60
N LYS A 258 11.74 -10.92 -21.08
CA LYS A 258 12.19 -11.00 -22.49
C LYS A 258 12.77 -12.37 -22.81
N PHE A 259 13.53 -12.96 -21.87
CA PHE A 259 14.06 -14.31 -22.03
C PHE A 259 12.92 -15.33 -22.17
N PHE A 260 11.95 -15.35 -21.25
CA PHE A 260 10.78 -16.23 -21.34
C PHE A 260 10.01 -16.03 -22.63
N LYS A 261 9.74 -14.78 -23.00
CA LYS A 261 8.98 -14.46 -24.21
C LYS A 261 9.68 -14.99 -25.47
N SER A 262 10.96 -14.69 -25.63
CA SER A 262 11.71 -14.98 -26.87
C SER A 262 12.09 -16.45 -26.99
N TYR A 263 12.48 -17.09 -25.89
CA TYR A 263 13.10 -18.42 -25.94
C TYR A 263 12.20 -19.56 -25.45
N ILE A 264 11.12 -19.26 -24.72
CA ILE A 264 10.21 -20.30 -24.21
C ILE A 264 8.82 -20.13 -24.83
N PHE A 265 8.18 -19.00 -24.54
CA PHE A 265 6.76 -18.81 -24.83
C PHE A 265 6.46 -18.73 -26.34
N ILE A 266 7.15 -17.86 -27.09
CA ILE A 266 6.91 -17.71 -28.54
C ILE A 266 7.22 -19.00 -29.30
N PRO A 267 8.37 -19.68 -29.09
CA PRO A 267 8.66 -20.94 -29.77
C PRO A 267 7.58 -22.02 -29.55
N ILE A 268 7.08 -22.17 -28.32
CA ILE A 268 6.00 -23.13 -28.01
C ILE A 268 4.67 -22.74 -28.69
N CYS A 269 4.39 -21.44 -28.76
CA CYS A 269 3.12 -20.95 -29.31
C CYS A 269 3.07 -20.98 -30.85
N GLN A 270 4.19 -20.83 -31.54
CA GLN A 270 4.24 -20.83 -33.00
C GLN A 270 3.92 -22.23 -33.57
N PRO A 271 3.24 -22.33 -34.74
CA PRO A 271 2.75 -21.23 -35.58
C PRO A 271 1.33 -20.76 -35.22
N THR A 272 0.54 -21.57 -34.51
CA THR A 272 -0.92 -21.36 -34.40
C THR A 272 -1.36 -20.44 -33.27
N PHE A 273 -0.55 -20.26 -32.22
CA PHE A 273 -0.89 -19.50 -31.01
C PHE A 273 -2.24 -19.91 -30.37
N SER A 274 -2.59 -21.20 -30.47
CA SER A 274 -3.82 -21.74 -29.87
C SER A 274 -3.81 -21.57 -28.35
N VAL A 275 -4.99 -21.56 -27.73
CA VAL A 275 -5.14 -21.41 -26.28
C VAL A 275 -4.36 -22.50 -25.53
N GLN A 276 -4.45 -23.74 -26.00
CA GLN A 276 -3.70 -24.87 -25.43
C GLN A 276 -2.19 -24.62 -25.45
N ARG A 277 -1.63 -24.18 -26.59
CA ARG A 277 -0.19 -23.87 -26.70
C ARG A 277 0.23 -22.71 -25.81
N LYS A 278 -0.62 -21.70 -25.64
CA LYS A 278 -0.38 -20.59 -24.70
C LYS A 278 -0.36 -21.07 -23.26
N ILE A 279 -1.30 -21.94 -22.86
CA ILE A 279 -1.32 -22.54 -21.52
C ILE A 279 -0.04 -23.33 -21.29
N VAL A 280 0.36 -24.19 -22.22
CA VAL A 280 1.64 -24.93 -22.13
C VAL A 280 2.82 -23.96 -22.03
N GLY A 281 2.86 -22.91 -22.85
CA GLY A 281 3.91 -21.90 -22.79
C GLY A 281 4.01 -21.17 -21.45
N VAL A 282 2.88 -20.85 -20.82
CA VAL A 282 2.83 -20.31 -19.45
C VAL A 282 3.37 -21.33 -18.45
N LEU A 283 2.85 -22.57 -18.46
CA LEU A 283 3.24 -23.62 -17.53
C LEU A 283 4.73 -23.95 -17.62
N VAL A 284 5.30 -24.03 -18.83
CA VAL A 284 6.74 -24.26 -19.02
C VAL A 284 7.56 -23.06 -18.53
N SER A 285 7.11 -21.83 -18.76
CA SER A 285 7.79 -20.63 -18.25
C SER A 285 7.82 -20.62 -16.71
N PHE A 286 6.70 -20.91 -16.05
CA PHE A 286 6.64 -21.02 -14.59
C PHE A 286 7.38 -22.25 -14.05
N GLY A 287 7.42 -23.35 -14.81
CA GLY A 287 8.23 -24.52 -14.50
C GLY A 287 9.72 -24.19 -14.47
N PHE A 288 10.21 -23.38 -15.41
CA PHE A 288 11.58 -22.88 -15.39
C PHE A 288 11.86 -22.03 -14.13
N VAL A 289 10.93 -21.13 -13.76
CA VAL A 289 11.06 -20.33 -12.53
C VAL A 289 11.13 -21.23 -11.30
N LEU A 290 10.24 -22.24 -11.20
CA LEU A 290 10.24 -23.20 -10.09
C LEU A 290 11.55 -24.00 -10.02
N MET A 291 12.08 -24.43 -11.17
CA MET A 291 13.36 -25.11 -11.25
C MET A 291 14.51 -24.21 -10.78
N TRP A 292 14.53 -22.94 -11.21
CA TRP A 292 15.53 -21.95 -10.81
C TRP A 292 15.52 -21.67 -9.30
N HIS A 293 14.34 -21.51 -8.70
CA HIS A 293 14.19 -21.24 -7.27
C HIS A 293 14.28 -22.51 -6.40
N GLY A 294 14.22 -23.69 -7.01
CA GLY A 294 14.23 -24.99 -6.33
C GLY A 294 12.84 -25.45 -5.88
N PHE A 295 12.66 -26.76 -5.80
CA PHE A 295 11.39 -27.46 -5.56
C PHE A 295 10.94 -27.49 -4.08
N TYR A 296 11.14 -26.38 -3.36
CA TYR A 296 10.67 -26.25 -1.99
C TYR A 296 9.15 -26.03 -1.91
N HIS A 297 8.53 -26.44 -0.81
CA HIS A 297 7.07 -26.33 -0.62
C HIS A 297 6.58 -24.89 -0.81
N HIS A 298 7.26 -23.90 -0.22
CA HIS A 298 6.89 -22.49 -0.34
C HIS A 298 6.97 -21.97 -1.79
N ASN A 299 7.96 -22.41 -2.57
CA ASN A 299 8.09 -22.04 -3.98
C ASN A 299 7.00 -22.67 -4.85
N LYS A 300 6.66 -23.94 -4.58
CA LYS A 300 5.56 -24.63 -5.28
C LYS A 300 4.23 -23.90 -5.06
N VAL A 301 3.93 -23.54 -3.81
CA VAL A 301 2.72 -22.78 -3.45
C VAL A 301 2.74 -21.39 -4.11
N TRP A 302 3.84 -20.64 -4.00
CA TRP A 302 3.97 -19.32 -4.60
C TRP A 302 3.78 -19.33 -6.13
N ILE A 303 4.40 -20.29 -6.84
CA ILE A 303 4.23 -20.46 -8.29
C ILE A 303 2.79 -20.85 -8.63
N GLY A 304 2.21 -21.80 -7.90
CA GLY A 304 0.83 -22.22 -8.10
C GLY A 304 -0.15 -21.05 -7.98
N LEU A 305 -0.02 -20.23 -6.93
CA LEU A 305 -0.84 -19.03 -6.74
C LEU A 305 -0.66 -18.02 -7.88
N ASN A 306 0.56 -17.81 -8.38
CA ASN A 306 0.79 -16.90 -9.51
C ASN A 306 0.17 -17.40 -10.82
N ILE A 307 0.23 -18.70 -11.10
CA ILE A 307 -0.43 -19.31 -12.26
C ILE A 307 -1.94 -19.13 -12.17
N ILE A 308 -2.53 -19.44 -11.02
CA ILE A 308 -3.97 -19.26 -10.77
C ILE A 308 -4.37 -17.80 -10.97
N ALA A 309 -3.63 -16.85 -10.37
CA ALA A 309 -3.90 -15.43 -10.48
C ALA A 309 -3.83 -14.94 -11.94
N LEU A 310 -2.88 -15.44 -12.74
CA LEU A 310 -2.80 -15.14 -14.17
C LEU A 310 -3.98 -15.71 -14.96
N PHE A 311 -4.41 -16.94 -14.68
CA PHE A 311 -5.58 -17.52 -15.34
C PHE A 311 -6.87 -16.80 -14.97
N ILE A 312 -7.01 -16.37 -13.71
CA ILE A 312 -8.12 -15.49 -13.29
C ILE A 312 -8.06 -14.19 -14.10
N GLU A 313 -6.91 -13.51 -14.16
CA GLU A 313 -6.77 -12.27 -14.93
C GLU A 313 -7.11 -12.45 -16.42
N MET A 314 -6.66 -13.56 -17.02
CA MET A 314 -6.95 -13.88 -18.42
C MET A 314 -8.43 -14.18 -18.65
N SER A 315 -9.07 -14.95 -17.76
CA SER A 315 -10.49 -15.27 -17.84
C SER A 315 -11.33 -14.01 -17.67
N SER A 316 -10.98 -13.15 -16.71
CA SER A 316 -11.59 -11.83 -16.54
C SER A 316 -11.48 -11.01 -17.82
N LYS A 317 -10.31 -10.94 -18.47
CA LYS A 317 -10.17 -10.22 -19.75
C LYS A 317 -11.09 -10.75 -20.84
N VAL A 318 -11.32 -12.06 -20.92
CA VAL A 318 -12.26 -12.66 -21.87
C VAL A 318 -13.69 -12.25 -21.53
N ILE A 319 -14.10 -12.34 -20.26
CA ILE A 319 -15.42 -11.92 -19.78
C ILE A 319 -15.67 -10.44 -20.09
N TYR A 320 -14.69 -9.58 -19.82
CA TYR A 320 -14.75 -8.14 -20.14
C TYR A 320 -14.82 -7.86 -21.64
N GLY A 321 -14.38 -8.78 -22.49
CA GLY A 321 -14.49 -8.69 -23.95
C GLY A 321 -15.84 -9.14 -24.51
N LEU A 322 -16.73 -9.73 -23.68
CA LEU A 322 -18.05 -10.15 -24.12
C LEU A 322 -18.90 -8.92 -24.48
N LYS A 323 -19.56 -8.95 -25.64
CA LYS A 323 -20.38 -7.83 -26.13
C LYS A 323 -21.43 -7.37 -25.12
N GLY A 324 -22.03 -8.29 -24.36
CA GLY A 324 -23.00 -7.95 -23.31
C GLY A 324 -22.38 -7.18 -22.15
N VAL A 325 -21.17 -7.54 -21.73
CA VAL A 325 -20.43 -6.86 -20.66
C VAL A 325 -19.90 -5.51 -21.15
N ASP A 326 -19.40 -5.44 -22.39
CA ASP A 326 -18.98 -4.17 -23.00
C ASP A 326 -20.16 -3.21 -23.20
N ALA A 327 -21.31 -3.71 -23.65
CA ALA A 327 -22.54 -2.91 -23.78
C ALA A 327 -23.05 -2.43 -22.42
N PHE A 328 -23.05 -3.31 -21.41
CA PHE A 328 -23.36 -2.93 -20.03
C PHE A 328 -22.42 -1.84 -19.54
N ARG A 329 -21.10 -2.01 -19.72
CA ARG A 329 -20.10 -1.02 -19.32
C ARG A 329 -20.27 0.31 -20.07
N LYS A 330 -20.52 0.29 -21.37
CA LYS A 330 -20.73 1.51 -22.14
C LYS A 330 -22.00 2.25 -21.70
N ARG A 331 -23.05 1.48 -21.40
CA ARG A 331 -24.34 2.03 -20.95
C ARG A 331 -24.28 2.63 -19.55
N TRP A 332 -23.52 2.00 -18.64
CA TRP A 332 -23.59 2.33 -17.20
C TRP A 332 -22.29 2.91 -16.61
N MET A 333 -21.14 2.71 -17.26
CA MET A 333 -19.82 3.15 -16.75
C MET A 333 -19.11 4.19 -17.64
N SER A 334 -19.33 4.23 -18.96
CA SER A 334 -18.84 5.35 -19.77
C SER A 334 -19.87 6.47 -19.78
N GLY A 335 -19.80 7.34 -18.78
CA GLY A 335 -20.57 8.58 -18.78
C GLY A 335 -20.32 9.36 -20.08
N LYS A 336 -21.42 9.78 -20.71
CA LYS A 336 -21.57 10.75 -21.80
C LYS A 336 -20.29 11.49 -22.21
N TYR A 337 -19.67 11.05 -23.31
CA TYR A 337 -18.95 11.93 -24.23
C TYR A 337 -19.47 11.63 -25.64
N SER A 338 -20.68 12.10 -25.90
CA SER A 338 -21.25 12.23 -27.24
C SER A 338 -22.00 13.55 -27.22
N HIS A 339 -21.41 14.54 -27.91
CA HIS A 339 -21.75 15.94 -28.15
C HIS A 339 -20.43 16.70 -27.87
N GLU A 340 -19.72 17.24 -28.84
CA GLU A 340 -20.18 18.04 -29.98
C GLU A 340 -19.44 17.69 -31.28
N ASN A 341 -20.08 18.06 -32.39
CA ASN A 341 -19.65 17.91 -33.77
C ASN A 341 -18.41 18.71 -34.12
#